data_AF-A0A849R2R1-F1
#
_entry.id   AF-A0A849R2R1-F1
#
_cell.length_a   1.000
_cell.length_b   1.000
_cell.length_c   1.000
_cell.angle_alpha   90.00
_cell.angle_beta   90.00
_cell.angle_gamma   90.00
#
_symmetry.space_group_name_H-M   'P 1'
#
loop_
_entity.id
_entity.type
_entity.pdbx_description
1 polymer ?
#
loop_
_entity_poly.entity_id
_entity_poly.type
_entity_poly.pdbx_seq_one_letter_code
_entity_poly.pdbx_strand_id
1 'polypeptide(L)'
;MKFKLFARLNKQPNKRPTVRPQQPQIMNKPATAMQNTNINPVPLDEVTAMTKNGLSEAEIIQILKEEGYDFNKIDEALNTILKTTVTGEVPPINQIQQNPNTSENQMYGHDFTNEQEFGASKEDFAPQNIPTQNPKDIEANIKEINEYNTQMEEIEDTVTALVDEKLGSIEDIKKDVETQFNSLTKELEQIKQQLSNEKTDTKTIENKEKEDTLTINTKINDIEPRLKALEKAFKDIIPNLIDNVRDIRERLIEKKDIPNTDNYIEPKHTKTETKKINNIVDNIIKTKKPQETINKEPKATKKDLFNI
;
A
#
# COMPACT_ATOMS: atom_id res chain seq x y z
N MET A 1 5.93 3.30 -48.70
CA MET A 1 6.52 2.22 -47.88
C MET A 1 5.55 1.89 -46.75
N LYS A 2 5.11 0.64 -46.60
CA LYS A 2 4.11 0.22 -45.61
C LYS A 2 4.81 -0.50 -44.45
N PHE A 3 4.94 0.15 -43.30
CA PHE A 3 5.44 -0.49 -42.08
C PHE A 3 4.27 -1.16 -41.36
N LYS A 4 4.25 -2.50 -41.36
CA LYS A 4 3.41 -3.30 -40.45
C LYS A 4 4.28 -3.68 -39.26
N LEU A 5 4.12 -2.96 -38.15
CA LEU A 5 4.88 -3.22 -36.93
C LEU A 5 3.93 -3.34 -35.74
N PHE A 6 3.34 -4.52 -35.53
CA PHE A 6 2.79 -4.91 -34.23
C PHE A 6 2.97 -6.42 -34.04
N ALA A 7 4.15 -6.80 -33.55
CA ALA A 7 4.37 -8.10 -32.95
C ALA A 7 3.58 -8.14 -31.63
N ARG A 8 2.56 -9.02 -31.56
CA ARG A 8 1.85 -9.34 -30.33
C ARG A 8 2.81 -10.06 -29.38
N LEU A 9 3.25 -9.36 -28.34
CA LEU A 9 3.98 -9.94 -27.23
C LEU A 9 2.98 -10.68 -26.32
N ASN A 10 2.87 -12.00 -26.49
CA ASN A 10 2.09 -12.85 -25.60
C ASN A 10 2.78 -12.92 -24.22
N LYS A 11 2.34 -12.06 -23.30
CA LYS A 11 2.77 -12.06 -21.90
C LYS A 11 2.09 -13.24 -21.19
N GLN A 12 2.84 -14.32 -21.00
CA GLN A 12 2.43 -15.45 -20.17
C GLN A 12 2.23 -14.97 -18.71
N PRO A 13 1.14 -15.37 -18.02
CA PRO A 13 0.98 -15.07 -16.61
C PRO A 13 1.99 -15.90 -15.81
N ASN A 14 2.97 -15.19 -15.24
CA ASN A 14 4.00 -15.74 -14.37
C ASN A 14 3.32 -16.25 -13.07
N LYS A 15 3.12 -17.57 -12.98
CA LYS A 15 2.66 -18.23 -11.75
C LYS A 15 3.77 -18.16 -10.71
N ARG A 16 3.77 -17.11 -9.90
CA ARG A 16 4.59 -17.09 -8.67
C ARG A 16 3.97 -18.05 -7.65
N PRO A 17 4.77 -18.89 -6.98
CA PRO A 17 4.30 -19.65 -5.84
C PRO A 17 3.97 -18.66 -4.70
N THR A 18 2.71 -18.69 -4.26
CA THR A 18 2.24 -18.02 -3.05
C THR A 18 2.93 -18.66 -1.84
N VAL A 19 4.06 -18.09 -1.44
CA VAL A 19 4.64 -18.36 -0.13
C VAL A 19 3.78 -17.62 0.89
N ARG A 20 2.94 -18.37 1.60
CA ARG A 20 2.19 -17.90 2.77
C ARG A 20 3.19 -17.27 3.77
N PRO A 21 3.07 -15.99 4.12
CA PRO A 21 3.68 -15.50 5.35
C PRO A 21 2.96 -16.19 6.50
N GLN A 22 3.70 -16.92 7.33
CA GLN A 22 3.18 -17.40 8.60
C GLN A 22 2.79 -16.17 9.42
N GLN A 23 1.49 -16.03 9.68
CA GLN A 23 1.00 -15.03 10.62
C GLN A 23 1.63 -15.30 11.99
N PRO A 24 2.28 -14.30 12.63
CA PRO A 24 2.68 -14.45 14.02
C PRO A 24 1.42 -14.63 14.88
N GLN A 25 1.46 -15.65 15.74
CA GLN A 25 0.39 -15.91 16.69
C GLN A 25 0.15 -14.66 17.54
N ILE A 26 -1.08 -14.16 17.49
CA ILE A 26 -1.53 -13.02 18.29
C ILE A 26 -1.71 -13.52 19.72
N MET A 27 -0.63 -13.45 20.49
CA MET A 27 -0.65 -13.69 21.93
C MET A 27 -1.33 -12.49 22.59
N ASN A 28 -2.56 -12.70 23.06
CA ASN A 28 -3.31 -11.75 23.87
C ASN A 28 -2.48 -11.34 25.10
N LYS A 29 -1.89 -10.14 25.04
CA LYS A 29 -1.23 -9.49 26.18
C LYS A 29 -2.22 -8.52 26.82
N PRO A 30 -2.41 -8.57 28.15
CA PRO A 30 -3.35 -7.70 28.83
C PRO A 30 -2.92 -6.23 28.72
N ALA A 31 -3.93 -5.38 28.51
CA ALA A 31 -3.82 -3.92 28.49
C ALA A 31 -3.07 -3.43 29.73
N THR A 32 -1.78 -3.12 29.54
CA THR A 32 -0.97 -2.40 30.52
C THR A 32 -0.98 -0.95 30.07
N ALA A 33 -1.95 -0.19 30.56
CA ALA A 33 -1.78 1.25 30.70
C ALA A 33 -0.59 1.48 31.64
N MET A 34 0.38 2.32 31.21
CA MET A 34 1.33 3.15 31.97
C MET A 34 2.44 3.53 30.97
N GLN A 35 2.44 4.77 30.48
CA GLN A 35 3.29 5.83 31.04
C GLN A 35 4.77 5.43 31.09
N ASN A 36 5.43 5.49 29.94
CA ASN A 36 6.85 5.79 29.88
C ASN A 36 7.20 6.24 28.45
N THR A 37 6.81 7.47 28.10
CA THR A 37 7.39 8.14 26.93
C THR A 37 8.85 8.40 27.27
N ASN A 38 9.72 7.44 26.94
CA ASN A 38 11.14 7.69 26.91
C ASN A 38 11.36 8.79 25.86
N ILE A 39 11.48 10.03 26.35
CA ILE A 39 11.52 11.26 25.58
C ILE A 39 12.88 11.30 24.87
N ASN A 40 13.08 10.45 23.86
CA ASN A 40 14.23 10.60 22.98
C ASN A 40 14.07 11.97 22.30
N PRO A 41 15.01 12.91 22.49
CA PRO A 41 15.00 14.16 21.75
C PRO A 41 15.10 13.82 20.26
N VAL A 42 14.32 14.49 19.42
CA VAL A 42 14.44 14.34 17.96
C VAL A 42 15.86 14.74 17.57
N PRO A 43 16.62 13.93 16.84
CA PRO A 43 17.96 14.29 16.40
C PRO A 43 17.87 15.44 15.41
N LEU A 44 18.29 16.63 15.83
CA LEU A 44 18.33 17.82 14.97
C LEU A 44 19.18 17.58 13.70
N ASP A 45 20.22 16.77 13.84
CA ASP A 45 21.10 16.35 12.74
C ASP A 45 20.35 15.57 11.65
N GLU A 46 19.37 14.76 12.03
CA GLU A 46 18.59 13.92 11.13
C GLU A 46 17.61 14.75 10.31
N VAL A 47 16.87 15.65 10.96
CA VAL A 47 16.01 16.63 10.28
C VAL A 47 16.83 17.49 9.33
N THR A 48 18.00 17.97 9.77
CA THR A 48 18.91 18.78 8.94
C THR A 48 19.42 18.01 7.72
N ALA A 49 19.76 16.73 7.89
CA ALA A 49 20.19 15.87 6.79
C ALA A 49 19.06 15.65 5.78
N MET A 50 17.83 15.40 6.25
CA MET A 50 16.66 15.23 5.36
C MET A 50 16.34 16.52 4.59
N THR A 51 16.39 17.68 5.25
CA THR A 51 16.21 18.98 4.57
C THR A 51 17.30 19.22 3.52
N LYS A 52 18.57 18.92 3.83
CA LYS A 52 19.69 19.02 2.87
C LYS A 52 19.56 18.07 1.68
N ASN A 53 18.92 16.93 1.88
CA ASN A 53 18.60 15.97 0.81
C ASN A 53 17.41 16.43 -0.06
N GLY A 54 16.78 17.57 0.26
CA GLY A 54 15.68 18.13 -0.50
C GLY A 54 14.33 17.48 -0.24
N LEU A 55 14.15 16.77 0.88
CA LEU A 55 12.84 16.26 1.29
C LEU A 55 11.93 17.42 1.68
N SER A 56 10.65 17.31 1.34
CA SER A 56 9.63 18.27 1.78
C SER A 56 9.34 18.11 3.27
N GLU A 57 8.93 19.18 3.93
CA GLU A 57 8.60 19.20 5.36
C GLU A 57 7.57 18.12 5.73
N ALA A 58 6.56 17.91 4.88
CA ALA A 58 5.53 16.88 5.08
C ALA A 58 6.11 15.46 5.04
N GLU A 59 7.08 15.18 4.15
CA GLU A 59 7.77 13.89 4.08
C GLU A 59 8.65 13.65 5.31
N ILE A 60 9.35 14.69 5.77
CA ILE A 60 10.18 14.63 6.99
C ILE A 60 9.31 14.30 8.21
N ILE A 61 8.16 14.97 8.36
CA ILE A 61 7.20 14.70 9.44
C ILE A 61 6.71 13.25 9.38
N GLN A 62 6.41 12.74 8.19
CA GLN A 62 5.93 11.38 8.03
C GLN A 62 7.00 10.34 8.45
N ILE A 63 8.23 10.48 7.96
CA ILE A 63 9.33 9.55 8.28
C ILE A 63 9.61 9.54 9.79
N LEU A 64 9.73 10.71 10.41
CA LEU A 64 10.01 10.81 11.86
C LEU A 64 8.82 10.29 12.70
N LYS A 65 7.59 10.47 12.23
CA LYS A 65 6.42 9.89 12.88
C LYS A 65 6.41 8.36 12.78
N GLU A 66 6.83 7.80 11.65
CA GLU A 66 7.00 6.34 11.47
C GLU A 66 8.11 5.77 12.37
N GLU A 67 9.15 6.56 12.65
CA GLU A 67 10.22 6.23 13.60
C GLU A 67 9.81 6.40 15.07
N GLY A 68 8.61 6.94 15.32
CA GLY A 68 8.00 7.04 16.65
C GLY A 68 8.32 8.35 17.40
N TYR A 69 8.78 9.39 16.69
CA TYR A 69 8.95 10.71 17.29
C TYR A 69 7.61 11.43 17.48
N ASP A 70 7.52 12.26 18.52
CA ASP A 70 6.34 13.07 18.80
C ASP A 70 6.26 14.28 17.86
N PHE A 71 5.05 14.61 17.42
CA PHE A 71 4.80 15.66 16.44
C PHE A 71 5.32 17.03 16.91
N ASN A 72 5.12 17.37 18.18
CA ASN A 72 5.53 18.66 18.72
C ASN A 72 7.05 18.87 18.65
N LYS A 73 7.83 17.79 18.85
CA LYS A 73 9.29 17.87 18.76
C LYS A 73 9.80 17.94 17.34
N ILE A 74 9.10 17.28 16.41
CA ILE A 74 9.43 17.36 14.98
C ILE A 74 9.24 18.80 14.51
N ASP A 75 8.13 19.43 14.89
CA ASP A 75 7.82 20.82 14.56
C ASP A 75 8.83 21.80 15.20
N GLU A 76 9.23 21.60 16.45
CA GLU A 76 10.27 22.41 17.10
C GLU A 76 11.64 22.27 16.38
N ALA A 77 12.02 21.05 15.99
CA ALA A 77 13.25 20.78 15.24
C ALA A 77 13.23 21.43 13.84
N LEU A 78 12.11 21.36 13.13
CA LEU A 78 11.94 22.03 11.84
C LEU A 78 12.05 23.56 11.97
N ASN A 79 11.35 24.13 12.95
CA ASN A 79 11.38 25.57 13.21
C ASN A 79 12.78 26.09 13.57
N THR A 80 13.57 25.32 14.32
CA THR A 80 14.96 25.69 14.66
C THR A 80 15.89 25.65 13.44
N ILE A 81 15.70 24.68 12.53
CA ILE A 81 16.47 24.58 11.27
C ILE A 81 16.08 25.71 10.31
N LEU A 82 14.78 26.01 10.19
CA LEU A 82 14.28 27.14 9.39
C LEU A 82 14.85 28.47 9.88
N LYS A 83 14.82 28.71 11.19
CA LYS A 83 15.43 29.91 11.79
C LYS A 83 16.92 30.00 11.46
N THR A 84 17.67 28.91 11.66
CA THR A 84 19.12 28.86 11.39
C THR A 84 19.45 29.10 9.91
N THR A 85 18.63 28.55 9.01
CA THR A 85 18.82 28.69 7.56
C THR A 85 18.56 30.12 7.10
N VAL A 86 17.56 30.79 7.67
CA VAL A 86 17.19 32.16 7.30
C VAL A 86 18.12 33.21 7.90
N THR A 87 18.60 33.03 9.13
CA THR A 87 19.51 33.99 9.77
C THR A 87 20.96 33.82 9.34
N GLY A 88 21.34 32.67 8.78
CA GLY A 88 22.73 32.38 8.41
C GLY A 88 23.71 32.34 9.59
N GLU A 89 23.19 32.44 10.82
CA GLU A 89 23.95 32.49 12.05
C GLU A 89 23.84 31.11 12.69
N VAL A 90 24.94 30.34 12.68
CA VAL A 90 25.00 29.00 13.26
C VAL A 90 24.86 29.14 14.78
N PRO A 91 23.75 28.68 15.41
CA PRO A 91 23.62 28.79 16.86
C PRO A 91 24.67 27.91 17.54
N PRO A 92 25.27 28.36 18.66
CA PRO A 92 26.22 27.54 19.42
C PRO A 92 25.53 26.27 19.93
N ILE A 93 26.02 25.11 19.50
CA ILE A 93 25.47 23.75 19.73
C ILE A 93 25.44 23.31 21.23
N ASN A 94 25.83 24.17 22.17
CA ASN A 94 25.90 23.78 23.58
C ASN A 94 24.78 24.43 24.40
N GLN A 95 23.93 23.56 24.95
CA GLN A 95 22.96 23.75 26.04
C GLN A 95 21.50 23.98 25.62
N ILE A 96 20.84 22.91 25.18
CA ILE A 96 19.41 22.72 25.46
C ILE A 96 19.31 22.33 26.94
N GLN A 97 19.34 23.32 27.82
CA GLN A 97 19.07 23.12 29.24
C GLN A 97 17.55 23.06 29.41
N GLN A 98 17.05 21.87 29.75
CA GLN A 98 15.66 21.57 30.01
C GLN A 98 15.09 22.58 31.01
N ASN A 99 14.14 23.42 30.58
CA ASN A 99 13.34 24.23 31.47
C ASN A 99 11.89 23.72 31.41
N PRO A 100 11.43 22.93 32.40
CA PRO A 100 10.09 22.37 32.40
C PRO A 100 9.18 23.30 33.21
N ASN A 101 8.58 24.29 32.54
CA ASN A 101 7.27 24.86 32.96
C ASN A 101 6.86 26.00 32.03
N THR A 102 6.13 25.70 30.96
CA THR A 102 5.10 26.61 30.47
C THR A 102 4.01 25.81 29.76
N SER A 103 3.05 25.33 30.55
CA SER A 103 1.73 24.98 30.06
C SER A 103 0.86 26.22 30.26
N GLU A 104 0.41 26.86 29.18
CA GLU A 104 -0.93 27.44 29.05
C GLU A 104 -1.08 28.18 27.71
N ASN A 105 -1.79 27.50 26.79
CA ASN A 105 -3.00 28.03 26.18
C ASN A 105 -2.91 29.43 25.54
N GLN A 106 -2.46 29.52 24.27
CA GLN A 106 -2.86 30.63 23.40
C GLN A 106 -3.31 30.13 22.02
N MET A 107 -4.63 30.13 21.91
CA MET A 107 -5.45 30.06 20.71
C MET A 107 -5.10 31.24 19.79
N TYR A 108 -4.43 30.97 18.68
CA TYR A 108 -4.20 31.94 17.62
C TYR A 108 -5.50 32.21 16.84
N GLY A 109 -6.22 33.24 17.26
CA GLY A 109 -6.99 34.10 16.36
C GLY A 109 -6.11 35.27 15.98
N HIS A 110 -5.42 35.20 14.84
CA HIS A 110 -4.68 36.32 14.29
C HIS A 110 -5.67 37.22 13.54
N ASP A 111 -6.30 38.13 14.28
CA ASP A 111 -7.03 39.25 13.71
C ASP A 111 -6.01 40.29 13.24
N PHE A 112 -6.01 40.57 11.94
CA PHE A 112 -5.10 41.49 11.27
C PHE A 112 -5.70 42.90 11.33
N THR A 113 -5.75 43.50 12.52
CA THR A 113 -6.09 44.91 12.71
C THR A 113 -4.80 45.71 12.83
N ASN A 114 -4.30 46.16 11.69
CA ASN A 114 -3.29 47.20 11.59
C ASN A 114 -3.95 48.55 11.90
N GLU A 115 -4.37 48.76 13.15
CA GLU A 115 -4.57 50.11 13.68
C GLU A 115 -3.20 50.64 14.10
N GLN A 116 -2.49 51.15 13.10
CA GLN A 116 -1.37 52.05 13.32
C GLN A 116 -1.95 53.31 13.94
N GLU A 117 -1.94 53.32 15.27
CA GLU A 117 -2.30 54.41 16.14
C GLU A 117 -1.47 55.64 15.75
N PHE A 118 -2.08 56.52 14.95
CA PHE A 118 -1.58 57.87 14.68
C PHE A 118 -1.54 58.62 16.01
N GLY A 119 -0.36 58.63 16.62
CA GLY A 119 -0.04 59.52 17.73
C GLY A 119 -0.29 60.97 17.30
N ALA A 120 -1.40 61.53 17.79
CA ALA A 120 -1.72 62.94 17.69
C ALA A 120 -0.76 63.73 18.59
N SER A 121 0.47 63.96 18.13
CA SER A 121 1.31 65.03 18.64
C SER A 121 0.70 66.36 18.21
N LYS A 122 -0.04 66.98 19.13
CA LYS A 122 -0.36 68.41 19.10
C LYS A 122 0.96 69.19 19.21
N GLU A 123 1.58 69.49 18.08
CA GLU A 123 2.60 70.53 18.01
C GLU A 123 1.89 71.89 17.95
N ASP A 124 2.11 72.68 19.00
CA ASP A 124 1.72 74.08 19.08
C ASP A 124 2.48 74.87 18.01
N PHE A 125 1.77 75.20 16.92
CA PHE A 125 2.25 76.11 15.88
C PHE A 125 2.36 77.52 16.44
N ALA A 126 3.58 77.94 16.78
CA ALA A 126 3.93 79.34 16.90
C ALA A 126 3.84 80.02 15.51
N PRO A 127 3.30 81.25 15.41
CA PRO A 127 3.20 81.97 14.14
C PRO A 127 4.60 82.31 13.62
N GLN A 128 5.07 81.55 12.63
CA GLN A 128 6.28 81.86 11.89
C GLN A 128 6.02 83.02 10.94
N ASN A 129 6.85 84.05 11.11
CA ASN A 129 6.83 85.30 10.37
C ASN A 129 7.12 85.02 8.88
N ILE A 130 6.17 85.33 8.00
CA ILE A 130 6.23 85.05 6.56
C ILE A 130 7.18 86.08 5.91
N PRO A 131 8.31 85.66 5.31
CA PRO A 131 9.17 86.57 4.56
C PRO A 131 8.44 87.05 3.31
N THR A 132 8.35 88.37 3.15
CA THR A 132 7.76 89.02 1.98
C THR A 132 8.65 88.75 0.75
N GLN A 133 8.28 87.77 -0.06
CA GLN A 133 8.98 87.45 -1.31
C GLN A 133 8.57 88.37 -2.47
N ASN A 134 9.55 88.65 -3.31
CA ASN A 134 9.51 89.57 -4.43
C ASN A 134 8.72 88.95 -5.60
N PRO A 135 7.75 89.64 -6.22
CA PRO A 135 6.81 89.04 -7.18
C PRO A 135 7.41 88.54 -8.51
N LYS A 136 8.70 88.71 -8.76
CA LYS A 136 9.37 88.22 -9.98
C LYS A 136 9.87 86.77 -9.89
N ASP A 137 9.98 86.20 -8.69
CA ASP A 137 10.43 84.81 -8.51
C ASP A 137 9.27 83.79 -8.60
N ILE A 138 8.02 84.26 -8.64
CA ILE A 138 6.81 83.42 -8.66
C ILE A 138 6.58 82.81 -10.06
N GLU A 139 6.95 83.51 -11.14
CA GLU A 139 6.74 83.01 -12.51
C GLU A 139 7.70 81.87 -12.91
N ALA A 140 8.92 81.84 -12.36
CA ALA A 140 9.86 80.74 -12.60
C ALA A 140 9.41 79.44 -11.90
N ASN A 141 8.83 79.56 -10.71
CA ASN A 141 8.37 78.43 -9.90
C ASN A 141 7.14 77.73 -10.51
N ILE A 142 6.26 78.46 -11.21
CA ILE A 142 5.07 77.88 -11.85
C ILE A 142 5.43 76.96 -13.03
N LYS A 143 6.53 77.22 -13.76
CA LYS A 143 7.00 76.32 -14.82
C LYS A 143 7.55 75.01 -14.29
N GLU A 144 8.30 75.06 -13.19
CA GLU A 144 8.90 73.88 -12.55
C GLU A 144 7.82 72.97 -11.94
N ILE A 145 6.75 73.57 -11.37
CA ILE A 145 5.57 72.83 -10.88
C ILE A 145 4.84 72.13 -12.03
N ASN A 146 4.73 72.75 -13.21
CA ASN A 146 4.06 72.12 -14.35
C ASN A 146 4.86 70.96 -14.95
N GLU A 147 6.19 71.06 -15.05
CA GLU A 147 7.04 69.94 -15.48
C GLU A 147 7.00 68.77 -14.48
N TYR A 148 6.96 69.05 -13.18
CA TYR A 148 6.80 68.02 -12.15
C TYR A 148 5.46 67.29 -12.26
N ASN A 149 4.37 68.01 -12.52
CA ASN A 149 3.05 67.41 -12.70
C ASN A 149 2.99 66.47 -13.91
N THR A 150 3.64 66.81 -15.03
CA THR A 150 3.72 65.92 -16.20
C THR A 150 4.55 64.66 -15.91
N GLN A 151 5.66 64.77 -15.18
CA GLN A 151 6.44 63.58 -14.78
C GLN A 151 5.66 62.67 -13.82
N MET A 152 4.84 63.25 -12.94
CA MET A 152 3.97 62.48 -12.06
C MET A 152 2.90 61.70 -12.82
N GLU A 153 2.31 62.30 -13.86
CA GLU A 153 1.33 61.61 -14.72
C GLU A 153 1.96 60.41 -15.45
N GLU A 154 3.18 60.56 -15.97
CA GLU A 154 3.92 59.43 -16.59
C GLU A 154 4.25 58.32 -15.57
N ILE A 155 4.61 58.69 -14.33
CA ILE A 155 4.84 57.71 -13.26
C ILE A 155 3.54 56.99 -12.90
N GLU A 156 2.42 57.70 -12.79
CA GLU A 156 1.11 57.12 -12.50
C GLU A 156 0.67 56.12 -13.57
N ASP A 157 0.86 56.45 -14.85
CA ASP A 157 0.56 55.54 -15.97
C ASP A 157 1.43 54.28 -15.92
N THR A 158 2.74 54.41 -15.65
CA THR A 158 3.64 53.25 -15.55
C THR A 158 3.32 52.37 -14.34
N VAL A 159 2.95 52.97 -13.21
CA VAL A 159 2.52 52.24 -12.01
C VAL A 159 1.19 51.53 -12.27
N THR A 160 0.23 52.20 -12.92
CA THR A 160 -1.07 51.60 -13.27
C THR A 160 -0.89 50.42 -14.23
N ALA A 161 -0.08 50.57 -15.27
CA ALA A 161 0.23 49.47 -16.19
C ALA A 161 0.92 48.29 -15.50
N LEU A 162 1.82 48.54 -14.56
CA LEU A 162 2.49 47.49 -13.78
C LEU A 162 1.50 46.79 -12.84
N VAL A 163 0.60 47.53 -12.20
CA VAL A 163 -0.44 46.97 -11.34
C VAL A 163 -1.39 46.10 -12.16
N ASP A 164 -1.83 46.55 -13.33
CA ASP A 164 -2.70 45.78 -14.22
C ASP A 164 -2.00 44.49 -14.71
N GLU A 165 -0.71 44.56 -15.06
CA GLU A 165 0.08 43.39 -15.44
C GLU A 165 0.15 42.37 -14.29
N LYS A 166 0.45 42.82 -13.06
CA LYS A 166 0.52 41.93 -11.90
C LYS A 166 -0.84 41.38 -11.51
N LEU A 167 -1.90 42.17 -11.61
CA LEU A 167 -3.26 41.72 -11.33
C LEU A 167 -3.69 40.65 -12.35
N GLY A 168 -3.38 40.85 -13.64
CA GLY A 168 -3.60 39.84 -14.67
C GLY A 168 -2.85 38.54 -14.40
N SER A 169 -1.57 38.62 -14.00
CA SER A 169 -0.79 37.44 -13.63
C SER A 169 -1.37 36.69 -12.42
N ILE A 170 -1.96 37.41 -11.45
CA ILE A 170 -2.62 36.80 -10.29
C ILE A 170 -3.91 36.09 -10.71
N GLU A 171 -4.69 36.68 -11.61
CA GLU A 171 -5.89 36.05 -12.17
C GLU A 171 -5.57 34.77 -12.94
N ASP A 172 -4.49 34.76 -13.71
CA ASP A 172 -4.02 33.57 -14.42
C ASP A 172 -3.58 32.47 -13.45
N ILE A 173 -2.80 32.81 -12.42
CA ILE A 173 -2.40 31.86 -11.37
C ILE A 173 -3.64 31.29 -10.65
N LYS A 174 -4.60 32.16 -10.31
CA LYS A 174 -5.85 31.73 -9.67
C LYS A 174 -6.60 30.73 -10.55
N LYS A 175 -6.72 31.00 -11.85
CA LYS A 175 -7.37 30.12 -12.80
C LYS A 175 -6.63 28.78 -12.91
N ASP A 176 -5.31 28.79 -12.97
CA ASP A 176 -4.50 27.56 -13.01
C ASP A 176 -4.70 26.73 -11.73
N VAL A 177 -4.67 27.36 -10.55
CA VAL A 177 -4.95 26.70 -9.28
C VAL A 177 -6.37 26.11 -9.25
N GLU A 178 -7.38 26.83 -9.73
CA GLU A 178 -8.74 26.32 -9.84
C GLU A 178 -8.84 25.11 -10.78
N THR A 179 -8.13 25.12 -11.91
CA THR A 179 -8.12 23.96 -12.82
C THR A 179 -7.44 22.74 -12.20
N GLN A 180 -6.31 22.93 -11.50
CA GLN A 180 -5.61 21.86 -10.79
C GLN A 180 -6.46 21.30 -9.65
N PHE A 181 -7.10 22.16 -8.85
CA PHE A 181 -7.99 21.76 -7.77
C PHE A 181 -9.19 20.94 -8.29
N ASN A 182 -9.79 21.37 -9.41
CA ASN A 182 -10.87 20.64 -10.06
C ASN A 182 -10.42 19.29 -10.63
N SER A 183 -9.20 19.20 -11.16
CA SER A 183 -8.61 17.93 -11.62
C SER A 183 -8.38 16.98 -10.44
N LEU A 184 -7.75 17.48 -9.37
CA LEU A 184 -7.47 16.69 -8.17
C LEU A 184 -8.76 16.19 -7.50
N THR A 185 -9.80 17.02 -7.46
CA THR A 185 -11.13 16.64 -6.94
C THR A 185 -11.74 15.50 -7.77
N LYS A 186 -11.60 15.53 -9.10
CA LYS A 186 -12.07 14.45 -9.98
C LYS A 186 -11.28 13.15 -9.78
N GLU A 187 -9.96 13.24 -9.66
CA GLU A 187 -9.11 12.08 -9.38
C GLU A 187 -9.45 11.45 -8.02
N LEU A 188 -9.68 12.27 -7.00
CA LEU A 188 -10.09 11.81 -5.67
C LEU A 188 -11.43 11.06 -5.72
N GLU A 189 -12.42 11.57 -6.46
CA GLU A 189 -13.70 10.88 -6.63
C GLU A 189 -13.56 9.57 -7.41
N GLN A 190 -12.67 9.51 -8.41
CA GLN A 190 -12.35 8.26 -9.13
C GLN A 190 -11.68 7.23 -8.20
N ILE A 191 -10.71 7.64 -7.38
CA ILE A 191 -10.06 6.76 -6.39
C ILE A 191 -11.10 6.23 -5.40
N LYS A 192 -11.99 7.08 -4.92
CA LYS A 192 -13.08 6.68 -4.02
C LYS A 192 -14.03 5.67 -4.66
N GLN A 193 -14.36 5.85 -5.95
CA GLN A 193 -15.18 4.90 -6.70
C GLN A 193 -14.44 3.56 -6.87
N GLN A 194 -13.16 3.58 -7.23
CA GLN A 194 -12.34 2.37 -7.35
C GLN A 194 -12.24 1.61 -6.03
N LEU A 195 -12.00 2.31 -4.92
CA LEU A 195 -11.95 1.72 -3.58
C LEU A 195 -13.29 1.11 -3.17
N SER A 196 -14.40 1.75 -3.55
CA SER A 196 -15.74 1.19 -3.32
C SER A 196 -15.95 -0.11 -4.09
N ASN A 197 -15.52 -0.17 -5.35
CA ASN A 197 -15.64 -1.37 -6.19
C ASN A 197 -14.73 -2.50 -5.68
N GLU A 198 -13.50 -2.20 -5.28
CA GLU A 198 -12.58 -3.18 -4.70
C GLU A 198 -13.12 -3.74 -3.37
N LYS A 199 -13.78 -2.90 -2.57
CA LYS A 199 -14.48 -3.33 -1.35
C LYS A 199 -15.66 -4.28 -1.62
N THR A 200 -16.33 -4.15 -2.77
CA THR A 200 -17.38 -5.10 -3.16
C THR A 200 -16.80 -6.40 -3.72
N ASP A 201 -15.71 -6.33 -4.47
CA ASP A 201 -15.04 -7.50 -5.03
C ASP A 201 -14.42 -8.37 -3.93
N THR A 202 -13.74 -7.75 -2.96
CA THR A 202 -13.18 -8.44 -1.78
C THR A 202 -14.23 -9.18 -0.97
N LYS A 203 -15.40 -8.56 -0.73
CA LYS A 203 -16.53 -9.25 -0.08
C LYS A 203 -17.05 -10.43 -0.89
N THR A 204 -17.09 -10.30 -2.21
CA THR A 204 -17.55 -11.37 -3.11
C THR A 204 -16.57 -12.55 -3.09
N ILE A 205 -15.27 -12.27 -3.11
CA ILE A 205 -14.21 -13.28 -2.97
C ILE A 205 -14.30 -13.96 -1.60
N GLU A 206 -14.44 -13.20 -0.52
CA GLU A 206 -14.55 -13.75 0.84
C GLU A 206 -15.77 -14.67 0.98
N ASN A 207 -16.92 -14.28 0.41
CA ASN A 207 -18.11 -15.12 0.41
C ASN A 207 -17.91 -16.41 -0.41
N LYS A 208 -17.24 -16.32 -1.56
CA LYS A 208 -16.91 -17.49 -2.37
C LYS A 208 -15.94 -18.44 -1.67
N GLU A 209 -14.91 -17.90 -1.00
CA GLU A 209 -13.98 -18.72 -0.21
C GLU A 209 -14.69 -19.41 0.97
N LYS A 210 -15.65 -18.74 1.61
CA LYS A 210 -16.50 -19.36 2.65
C LYS A 210 -17.36 -20.49 2.07
N GLU A 211 -17.92 -20.32 0.88
CA GLU A 211 -18.70 -21.36 0.20
C GLU A 211 -17.82 -22.57 -0.21
N ASP A 212 -16.65 -22.31 -0.77
CA ASP A 212 -15.69 -23.36 -1.17
C ASP A 212 -15.20 -24.15 0.05
N THR A 213 -14.89 -23.47 1.15
CA THR A 213 -14.47 -24.12 2.41
C THR A 213 -15.60 -24.95 3.03
N LEU A 214 -16.85 -24.47 3.02
CA LEU A 214 -18.02 -25.25 3.43
C LEU A 214 -18.21 -26.51 2.57
N THR A 215 -18.02 -26.38 1.25
CA THR A 215 -18.11 -27.51 0.31
C THR A 215 -17.03 -28.54 0.56
N ILE A 216 -15.79 -28.10 0.82
CA ILE A 216 -14.67 -28.99 1.17
C ILE A 216 -14.94 -29.70 2.50
N ASN A 217 -15.39 -28.98 3.52
CA ASN A 217 -15.73 -29.56 4.82
C ASN A 217 -16.82 -30.62 4.69
N THR A 218 -17.84 -30.37 3.88
CA THR A 218 -18.90 -31.36 3.60
C THR A 218 -18.31 -32.62 2.96
N LYS A 219 -17.45 -32.47 1.94
CA LYS A 219 -16.78 -33.63 1.30
C LYS A 219 -15.86 -34.39 2.25
N ILE A 220 -15.15 -33.70 3.15
CA ILE A 220 -14.31 -34.34 4.17
C ILE A 220 -15.18 -35.16 5.12
N ASN A 221 -16.28 -34.59 5.60
CA ASN A 221 -17.24 -35.28 6.45
C ASN A 221 -17.86 -36.50 5.77
N ASP A 222 -18.07 -36.46 4.44
CA ASP A 222 -18.55 -37.61 3.66
C ASP A 222 -17.49 -38.71 3.47
N ILE A 223 -16.20 -38.36 3.47
CA ILE A 223 -15.09 -39.31 3.35
C ILE A 223 -14.83 -40.03 4.67
N GLU A 224 -15.01 -39.38 5.80
CA GLU A 224 -14.79 -39.95 7.14
C GLU A 224 -15.48 -41.32 7.35
N PRO A 225 -16.79 -41.50 7.08
CA PRO A 225 -17.43 -42.80 7.26
C PRO A 225 -16.90 -43.87 6.29
N ARG A 226 -16.50 -43.49 5.07
CA ARG A 226 -15.89 -44.42 4.10
C ARG A 226 -14.52 -44.89 4.57
N LEU A 227 -13.72 -43.97 5.11
CA LEU A 227 -12.43 -44.29 5.70
C LEU A 227 -12.59 -45.23 6.90
N LYS A 228 -13.57 -44.98 7.78
CA LYS A 228 -13.90 -45.87 8.92
C LYS A 228 -14.36 -47.26 8.45
N ALA A 229 -15.18 -47.33 7.41
CA ALA A 229 -15.61 -48.61 6.83
C ALA A 229 -14.45 -49.39 6.22
N LEU A 230 -13.54 -48.69 5.52
CA LEU A 230 -12.31 -49.27 4.97
C LEU A 230 -11.38 -49.77 6.08
N GLU A 231 -11.18 -48.97 7.13
CA GLU A 231 -10.39 -49.36 8.31
C GLU A 231 -10.96 -50.62 8.96
N LYS A 232 -12.29 -50.71 9.09
CA LYS A 232 -12.95 -51.92 9.61
C LYS A 232 -12.70 -53.14 8.71
N ALA A 233 -12.85 -52.99 7.40
CA ALA A 233 -12.57 -54.07 6.45
C ALA A 233 -11.10 -54.54 6.52
N PHE A 234 -10.15 -53.61 6.68
CA PHE A 234 -8.74 -53.97 6.89
C PHE A 234 -8.51 -54.72 8.20
N LYS A 235 -9.14 -54.29 9.30
CA LYS A 235 -9.08 -55.00 10.59
C LYS A 235 -9.61 -56.43 10.49
N ASP A 236 -10.63 -56.66 9.66
CA ASP A 236 -11.21 -57.99 9.45
C ASP A 236 -10.35 -58.87 8.51
N ILE A 237 -9.66 -58.29 7.52
CA ILE A 237 -8.86 -59.04 6.53
C ILE A 237 -7.46 -59.40 7.05
N ILE A 238 -6.84 -58.53 7.85
CA ILE A 238 -5.46 -58.73 8.32
C ILE A 238 -5.26 -60.07 9.06
N PRO A 239 -6.11 -60.48 10.02
CA PRO A 239 -5.98 -61.77 10.70
C PRO A 239 -6.03 -62.95 9.74
N ASN A 240 -7.01 -62.96 8.83
CA ASN A 240 -7.14 -64.00 7.81
C ASN A 240 -5.90 -64.08 6.90
N LEU A 241 -5.31 -62.92 6.54
CA LEU A 241 -4.09 -62.91 5.72
C LEU A 241 -2.90 -63.48 6.50
N ILE A 242 -2.76 -63.15 7.78
CA ILE A 242 -1.70 -63.67 8.66
C ILE A 242 -1.83 -65.20 8.78
N ASP A 243 -3.03 -65.70 9.01
CA ASP A 243 -3.30 -67.14 9.13
C ASP A 243 -2.98 -67.87 7.82
N ASN A 244 -3.42 -67.34 6.67
CA ASN A 244 -3.08 -67.90 5.36
C ASN A 244 -1.57 -67.93 5.10
N VAL A 245 -0.84 -66.86 5.45
CA VAL A 245 0.62 -66.82 5.30
C VAL A 245 1.30 -67.82 6.26
N ARG A 246 0.77 -67.99 7.47
CA ARG A 246 1.25 -68.98 8.44
C ARG A 246 1.05 -70.41 7.93
N ASP A 247 -0.14 -70.72 7.40
CA ASP A 247 -0.46 -72.02 6.80
C ASP A 247 0.46 -72.33 5.62
N ILE A 248 0.73 -71.36 4.74
CA ILE A 248 1.67 -71.51 3.63
C ILE A 248 3.08 -71.82 4.16
N ARG A 249 3.52 -71.10 5.19
CA ARG A 249 4.84 -71.31 5.80
C ARG A 249 4.97 -72.69 6.42
N GLU A 250 3.94 -73.15 7.14
CA GLU A 250 3.92 -74.46 7.79
C GLU A 250 3.98 -75.59 6.76
N ARG A 251 3.18 -75.52 5.69
CA ARG A 251 3.24 -76.48 4.56
C ARG A 251 4.58 -76.48 3.83
N LEU A 252 5.26 -75.33 3.75
CA LEU A 252 6.60 -75.25 3.15
C LEU A 252 7.67 -75.87 4.05
N ILE A 253 7.54 -75.76 5.37
CA ILE A 253 8.43 -76.42 6.34
C ILE A 253 8.20 -77.93 6.29
N GLU A 254 6.94 -78.38 6.33
CA GLU A 254 6.58 -79.81 6.25
C GLU A 254 7.16 -80.48 4.98
N LYS A 255 7.08 -79.80 3.83
CA LYS A 255 7.68 -80.31 2.57
C LYS A 255 9.22 -80.38 2.59
N LYS A 256 9.89 -79.63 3.46
CA LYS A 256 11.35 -79.63 3.58
C LYS A 256 11.86 -80.85 4.38
N ASP A 257 11.02 -81.44 5.23
CA ASP A 257 11.36 -82.60 6.05
C ASP A 257 11.09 -83.95 5.36
N ILE A 258 10.70 -83.95 4.08
CA ILE A 258 10.69 -85.17 3.27
C ILE A 258 12.16 -85.57 3.06
N PRO A 259 12.64 -86.71 3.62
CA PRO A 259 14.02 -87.14 3.46
C PRO A 259 14.29 -87.29 1.97
N ASN A 260 15.46 -86.82 1.54
CA ASN A 260 15.94 -86.86 0.17
C ASN A 260 15.90 -88.30 -0.37
N THR A 261 14.77 -88.72 -0.94
CA THR A 261 14.66 -89.97 -1.67
C THR A 261 15.26 -89.70 -3.05
N ASP A 262 16.51 -90.09 -3.23
CA ASP A 262 17.28 -90.06 -4.48
C ASP A 262 16.69 -90.96 -5.59
N ASN A 263 15.38 -90.97 -5.77
CA ASN A 263 14.69 -91.64 -6.87
C ASN A 263 13.55 -90.75 -7.39
N TYR A 264 13.93 -89.61 -7.95
CA TYR A 264 13.02 -88.72 -8.67
C TYR A 264 12.87 -89.24 -10.11
N ILE A 265 11.82 -90.02 -10.38
CA ILE A 265 11.36 -90.24 -11.75
C ILE A 265 10.67 -88.94 -12.18
N GLU A 266 11.28 -88.21 -13.12
CA GLU A 266 10.71 -87.04 -13.78
C GLU A 266 9.25 -87.28 -14.18
N PRO A 267 8.26 -86.57 -13.59
CA PRO A 267 6.94 -86.52 -14.17
C PRO A 267 7.02 -85.69 -15.46
N LYS A 268 6.80 -86.35 -16.60
CA LYS A 268 6.59 -85.70 -17.91
C LYS A 268 5.30 -84.87 -17.85
N HIS A 269 5.38 -83.67 -17.29
CA HIS A 269 4.31 -82.68 -17.40
C HIS A 269 4.21 -82.25 -18.87
N THR A 270 3.08 -82.61 -19.48
CA THR A 270 2.73 -82.25 -20.85
C THR A 270 2.55 -80.73 -20.93
N LYS A 271 3.20 -80.12 -21.93
CA LYS A 271 3.29 -78.66 -22.19
C LYS A 271 1.94 -77.96 -22.47
N THR A 272 0.81 -78.61 -22.22
CA THR A 272 -0.53 -78.17 -22.65
C THR A 272 -1.31 -77.41 -21.58
N GLU A 273 -0.99 -77.56 -20.29
CA GLU A 273 -1.74 -76.86 -19.23
C GLU A 273 -1.21 -75.45 -18.91
N THR A 274 0.08 -75.19 -19.07
CA THR A 274 0.67 -73.86 -18.84
C THR A 274 0.16 -72.79 -19.81
N LYS A 275 -0.31 -73.18 -21.02
CA LYS A 275 -0.95 -72.25 -21.97
C LYS A 275 -2.33 -71.78 -21.52
N LYS A 276 -3.09 -72.58 -20.76
CA LYS A 276 -4.43 -72.17 -20.30
C LYS A 276 -4.36 -71.10 -19.21
N ILE A 277 -3.35 -71.18 -18.33
CA ILE A 277 -3.20 -70.23 -17.22
C ILE A 277 -2.79 -68.84 -17.74
N ASN A 278 -1.89 -68.76 -18.73
CA ASN A 278 -1.48 -67.46 -19.30
C ASN A 278 -2.63 -66.74 -20.02
N ASN A 279 -3.52 -67.47 -20.70
CA ASN A 279 -4.68 -66.87 -21.38
C ASN A 279 -5.72 -66.27 -20.40
N ILE A 280 -5.82 -66.79 -19.18
CA ILE A 280 -6.75 -66.25 -18.18
C ILE A 280 -6.23 -64.93 -17.61
N VAL A 281 -4.93 -64.83 -17.36
CA VAL A 281 -4.29 -63.60 -16.86
C VAL A 281 -4.40 -62.46 -17.87
N ASP A 282 -4.18 -62.73 -19.17
CA ASP A 282 -4.29 -61.72 -20.23
C ASP A 282 -5.72 -61.18 -20.42
N ASN A 283 -6.74 -62.01 -20.21
CA ASN A 283 -8.14 -61.57 -20.31
C ASN A 283 -8.56 -60.67 -19.14
N ILE A 284 -8.05 -60.92 -17.93
CA ILE A 284 -8.34 -60.10 -16.75
C ILE A 284 -7.71 -58.70 -16.89
N ILE A 285 -6.50 -58.61 -17.47
CA ILE A 285 -5.80 -57.34 -17.69
C ILE A 285 -6.51 -56.49 -18.76
N LYS A 286 -7.06 -57.11 -19.82
CA LYS A 286 -7.78 -56.37 -20.88
C LYS A 286 -9.13 -55.78 -20.45
N THR A 287 -9.78 -56.36 -19.45
CA THR A 287 -11.09 -55.86 -18.96
C THR A 287 -11.03 -54.69 -17.98
N LYS A 288 -9.85 -54.31 -17.47
CA LYS A 288 -9.66 -53.19 -16.54
C LYS A 288 -9.18 -51.90 -17.22
N LYS A 289 -9.78 -51.52 -18.34
CA LYS A 289 -9.60 -50.16 -18.88
C LYS A 289 -10.41 -49.17 -18.03
N PRO A 290 -9.80 -48.14 -17.43
CA PRO A 290 -10.53 -47.12 -16.68
C PRO A 290 -11.47 -46.39 -17.64
N GLN A 291 -12.75 -46.38 -17.31
CA GLN A 291 -13.73 -45.49 -17.92
C GLN A 291 -13.34 -44.07 -17.51
N GLU A 292 -12.58 -43.38 -18.37
CA GLU A 292 -12.44 -41.93 -18.32
C GLU A 292 -13.84 -41.32 -18.51
N THR A 293 -14.44 -40.95 -17.39
CA THR A 293 -15.60 -40.09 -17.36
C THR A 293 -15.14 -38.72 -17.82
N ILE A 294 -15.26 -38.48 -19.13
CA ILE A 294 -15.11 -37.17 -19.76
C ILE A 294 -16.23 -36.30 -19.19
N ASN A 295 -15.89 -35.56 -18.13
CA ASN A 295 -16.73 -34.51 -17.57
C ASN A 295 -16.75 -33.37 -18.59
N LYS A 296 -17.75 -33.37 -19.47
CA LYS A 296 -17.98 -32.30 -20.44
C LYS A 296 -18.43 -31.06 -19.68
N GLU A 297 -17.52 -30.13 -19.51
CA GLU A 297 -17.76 -28.78 -19.05
C GLU A 297 -18.85 -28.11 -19.93
N PRO A 298 -19.94 -27.57 -19.36
CA PRO A 298 -20.93 -26.84 -20.14
C PRO A 298 -20.31 -25.53 -20.63
N LYS A 299 -20.18 -25.39 -21.95
CA LYS A 299 -19.82 -24.12 -22.60
C LYS A 299 -20.92 -23.10 -22.32
N ALA A 300 -20.66 -22.18 -21.40
CA ALA A 300 -21.47 -20.99 -21.20
C ALA A 300 -21.43 -20.14 -22.50
N THR A 301 -22.59 -20.04 -23.15
CA THR A 301 -22.82 -19.16 -24.29
C THR A 301 -22.81 -17.69 -23.84
N LYS A 302 -21.86 -16.91 -24.37
CA LYS A 302 -21.76 -15.44 -24.25
C LYS A 302 -22.91 -14.72 -24.99
N LYS A 303 -24.17 -14.87 -24.58
CA LYS A 303 -25.27 -14.12 -25.20
C LYS A 303 -26.07 -13.17 -24.30
N ASP A 304 -25.91 -13.22 -22.97
CA ASP A 304 -26.82 -12.46 -22.09
C ASP A 304 -26.16 -11.37 -21.23
N LEU A 305 -25.09 -10.72 -21.72
CA LEU A 305 -24.41 -9.64 -20.98
C LEU A 305 -24.50 -8.25 -21.64
N PHE A 306 -25.47 -8.03 -22.53
CA PHE A 306 -25.84 -6.68 -22.97
C PHE A 306 -27.32 -6.45 -22.66
N ASN A 307 -27.60 -6.08 -21.41
CA ASN A 307 -28.75 -5.25 -21.02
C ASN A 307 -28.68 -4.99 -19.50
N ILE A 308 -27.80 -4.08 -19.09
CA ILE A 308 -28.03 -3.08 -18.03
C ILE A 308 -27.24 -1.84 -18.42
#